data_AF-A0A971MQR2-F1
#
_entry.id   AF-A0A971MQR2-F1
#
_cell.length_a   1.000
_cell.length_b   1.000
_cell.length_c   1.000
_cell.angle_alpha   90.00
_cell.angle_beta   90.00
_cell.angle_gamma   90.00
#
_symmetry.space_group_name_H-M   'P 1'
#
loop_
_entity.id
_entity.type
_entity.pdbx_description
1 polymer ?
#
loop_
_entity_poly.entity_id
_entity_poly.type
_entity_poly.pdbx_seq_one_letter_code
_entity_poly.pdbx_strand_id
1 'polypeptide(L)'
;MKKFFCLFLILTLMTVPCLTLADLHGRHDSAEAKAYIGRTDLTGLFTRKNEDYPFELVLPDWVRKSLTEMEIYEEIYKKVGIDLEEEVRLRRLSVKDGKYYINFKEKKIEKEVIRVLYKYGFSIKEISIIDALRIGGLNLLGFDIKDSRELHYFINIKIVELEENINIEDYSFLACFPNLKILGMENNNISDLTFLAYVNINIDTISLKNNKISDISILSKFHNLRVLYLSNNQIISLMGLENLKKLEKLYIDGNPITLDGLRYIEQLCFSEVLWKLHIDRKAFGEYGKHFALYPEYFQWVDRIYFYEDDGRVTEWRNE
;
A
#
# COMPACT_ATOMS: atom_id res chain seq x y z
N MET A 1 18.48 -31.14 16.10
CA MET A 1 17.04 -31.39 15.87
C MET A 1 16.13 -30.32 16.48
N LYS A 2 16.21 -29.99 17.77
CA LYS A 2 15.34 -28.94 18.38
C LYS A 2 15.50 -27.53 17.75
N LYS A 3 16.73 -27.04 17.50
CA LYS A 3 16.97 -25.77 16.76
C LYS A 3 16.37 -25.81 15.34
N PHE A 4 16.53 -26.92 14.64
CA PHE A 4 16.00 -27.12 13.28
C PHE A 4 14.46 -27.12 13.26
N PHE A 5 13.83 -27.73 14.26
CA PHE A 5 12.37 -27.74 14.44
C PHE A 5 11.82 -26.38 14.91
N CYS A 6 12.58 -25.62 15.72
CA CYS A 6 12.28 -24.20 16.05
C CYS A 6 12.24 -23.36 14.78
N LEU A 7 13.30 -23.43 13.95
CA LEU A 7 13.37 -22.70 12.69
C LEU A 7 12.19 -23.06 11.79
N PHE A 8 11.89 -24.36 11.62
CA PHE A 8 10.76 -24.84 10.80
C PHE A 8 9.38 -24.34 11.27
N LEU A 9 9.18 -24.13 12.58
CA LEU A 9 7.92 -23.61 13.12
C LEU A 9 7.80 -22.08 13.02
N ILE A 10 8.89 -21.34 13.26
CA ILE A 10 8.96 -19.91 12.93
C ILE A 10 8.68 -19.73 11.43
N LEU A 11 9.24 -20.61 10.60
CA LEU A 11 9.03 -20.68 9.15
C LEU A 11 7.54 -20.80 8.78
N THR A 12 6.77 -21.65 9.46
CA THR A 12 5.34 -21.90 9.19
C THR A 12 4.37 -20.89 9.80
N LEU A 13 4.68 -20.27 10.94
CA LEU A 13 3.81 -19.27 11.59
C LEU A 13 3.73 -17.95 10.81
N MET A 14 4.77 -17.57 10.04
CA MET A 14 4.67 -16.41 9.14
C MET A 14 4.07 -16.74 7.76
N THR A 15 3.72 -18.01 7.51
CA THR A 15 3.01 -18.45 6.29
C THR A 15 1.52 -18.68 6.51
N VAL A 16 0.99 -18.45 7.72
CA VAL A 16 -0.45 -18.53 7.96
C VAL A 16 -1.08 -17.33 7.26
N PRO A 17 -1.92 -17.52 6.22
CA PRO A 17 -2.75 -16.43 5.74
C PRO A 17 -3.62 -16.02 6.92
N CYS A 18 -3.54 -14.75 7.31
CA CYS A 18 -4.38 -14.20 8.36
C CYS A 18 -5.84 -14.35 7.90
N LEU A 19 -6.48 -15.43 8.37
CA LEU A 19 -7.89 -15.71 8.16
C LEU A 19 -8.67 -14.75 9.05
N THR A 20 -9.18 -13.73 8.37
CA THR A 20 -10.40 -12.96 8.65
C THR A 20 -10.74 -12.69 10.12
N LEU A 21 -10.60 -11.43 10.50
CA LEU A 21 -11.61 -10.77 11.33
C LEU A 21 -12.38 -9.81 10.44
N ALA A 22 -13.66 -10.12 10.26
CA ALA A 22 -14.66 -9.27 9.64
C ALA A 22 -14.83 -7.96 10.42
N ASP A 23 -15.36 -6.97 9.71
CA ASP A 23 -15.87 -5.69 10.21
C ASP A 23 -14.86 -4.62 10.65
N LEU A 24 -14.29 -3.95 9.65
CA LEU A 24 -14.22 -2.49 9.67
C LEU A 24 -14.91 -1.96 8.40
N HIS A 25 -16.21 -1.77 8.54
CA HIS A 25 -17.01 -0.98 7.61
C HIS A 25 -16.41 0.43 7.46
N GLY A 26 -16.03 0.77 6.23
CA GLY A 26 -16.21 2.12 5.71
C GLY A 26 -15.08 3.13 5.90
N ARG A 27 -14.72 3.71 4.74
CA ARG A 27 -13.98 4.97 4.50
C ARG A 27 -12.48 4.89 4.72
N HIS A 28 -11.71 4.87 3.63
CA HIS A 28 -10.68 5.89 3.43
C HIS A 28 -10.61 6.24 1.94
N ASP A 29 -11.01 7.46 1.62
CA ASP A 29 -10.65 8.14 0.38
C ASP A 29 -9.12 8.43 0.33
N SER A 30 -8.40 8.52 -0.80
CA SER A 30 -6.93 8.83 -0.75
C SER A 30 -6.64 10.20 -0.13
N ALA A 31 -7.55 11.16 -0.33
CA ALA A 31 -7.54 12.43 0.38
C ALA A 31 -7.88 12.26 1.87
N GLU A 32 -8.71 11.29 2.23
CA GLU A 32 -8.92 10.91 3.62
C GLU A 32 -7.73 10.15 4.20
N ALA A 33 -6.98 9.33 3.47
CA ALA A 33 -5.76 8.65 3.94
C ALA A 33 -4.60 9.64 4.17
N LYS A 34 -4.46 10.64 3.29
CA LYS A 34 -3.55 11.78 3.50
C LYS A 34 -4.00 12.67 4.67
N ALA A 35 -5.31 12.97 4.76
CA ALA A 35 -5.87 13.65 5.93
C ALA A 35 -5.80 12.78 7.20
N TYR A 36 -5.81 11.45 7.07
CA TYR A 36 -5.69 10.49 8.15
C TYR A 36 -4.27 10.55 8.68
N ILE A 37 -3.25 10.43 7.85
CA ILE A 37 -1.87 10.53 8.36
C ILE A 37 -1.55 11.95 8.88
N GLY A 38 -2.18 12.98 8.31
CA GLY A 38 -2.05 14.37 8.75
C GLY A 38 -2.81 14.74 10.04
N ARG A 39 -3.94 14.07 10.35
CA ARG A 39 -4.83 14.38 11.49
C ARG A 39 -4.93 13.28 12.56
N THR A 40 -4.41 12.09 12.29
CA THR A 40 -4.58 10.94 13.19
C THR A 40 -3.41 10.87 14.15
N ASP A 41 -3.70 11.10 15.43
CA ASP A 41 -3.00 10.38 16.48
C ASP A 41 -3.27 8.89 16.24
N LEU A 42 -2.26 8.18 15.76
CA LEU A 42 -2.35 6.78 15.29
C LEU A 42 -2.78 5.79 16.39
N THR A 43 -2.95 6.26 17.63
CA THR A 43 -3.53 5.52 18.77
C THR A 43 -4.95 4.99 18.48
N GLY A 44 -5.72 5.60 17.57
CA GLY A 44 -7.10 5.24 17.26
C GLY A 44 -7.33 4.09 16.26
N LEU A 45 -6.30 3.61 15.54
CA LEU A 45 -6.37 2.33 14.79
C LEU A 45 -6.16 1.11 15.69
N PHE A 46 -5.82 1.33 16.95
CA PHE A 46 -5.71 0.29 17.96
C PHE A 46 -7.02 0.22 18.74
N THR A 47 -7.94 -0.63 18.31
CA THR A 47 -9.20 -0.84 19.06
C THR A 47 -8.98 -1.86 20.18
N ARG A 48 -8.69 -1.31 21.36
CA ARG A 48 -8.82 -1.87 22.72
C ARG A 48 -8.00 -3.13 23.08
N LYS A 49 -7.04 -2.89 23.98
CA LYS A 49 -6.79 -3.65 25.21
C LYS A 49 -6.78 -5.18 25.07
N ASN A 50 -6.08 -5.66 24.05
CA ASN A 50 -5.07 -6.70 24.18
C ASN A 50 -4.20 -6.64 22.92
N GLU A 51 -2.89 -6.88 23.05
CA GLU A 51 -1.92 -7.14 21.96
C GLU A 51 -1.22 -5.89 21.35
N ASP A 52 -0.44 -5.22 22.19
CA ASP A 52 0.32 -3.96 21.96
C ASP A 52 1.45 -4.00 20.90
N TYR A 53 1.51 -4.99 20.00
CA TYR A 53 2.49 -5.05 18.91
C TYR A 53 1.95 -5.90 17.75
N PRO A 54 2.05 -5.48 16.48
CA PRO A 54 1.80 -6.41 15.37
C PRO A 54 2.85 -7.54 15.33
N PHE A 55 3.93 -7.44 16.11
CA PHE A 55 4.95 -8.47 16.30
C PHE A 55 5.57 -8.36 17.69
N GLU A 56 4.83 -8.67 18.75
CA GLU A 56 5.51 -9.46 19.76
C GLU A 56 5.59 -10.84 19.12
N LEU A 57 6.79 -11.28 18.73
CA LEU A 57 6.96 -12.66 18.34
C LEU A 57 6.68 -13.47 19.62
N VAL A 58 5.42 -13.87 19.81
CA VAL A 58 4.99 -14.77 20.89
C VAL A 58 5.44 -16.15 20.48
N LEU A 59 6.76 -16.31 20.55
CA LEU A 59 7.41 -17.57 20.36
C LEU A 59 7.05 -18.46 21.55
N PRO A 60 6.65 -19.72 21.30
CA PRO A 60 6.50 -20.69 22.36
C PRO A 60 7.75 -20.71 23.26
N ASP A 61 7.59 -20.83 24.58
CA ASP A 61 8.68 -20.73 25.56
C ASP A 61 9.90 -21.60 25.23
N TRP A 62 9.69 -22.72 24.54
CA TRP A 62 10.78 -23.61 24.13
C TRP A 62 11.66 -23.05 23.00
N VAL A 63 11.13 -22.17 22.13
CA VAL A 63 11.89 -21.46 21.10
C VAL A 63 12.71 -20.33 21.73
N ARG A 64 12.12 -19.56 22.66
CA ARG A 64 12.84 -18.55 23.47
C ARG A 64 13.95 -19.15 24.32
N LYS A 65 13.83 -20.43 24.69
CA LYS A 65 14.88 -21.21 25.39
C LYS A 65 15.99 -21.73 24.46
N SER A 66 15.81 -21.66 23.14
CA SER A 66 16.70 -22.30 22.15
C SER A 66 17.45 -21.31 21.23
N LEU A 67 16.97 -20.06 21.12
CA LEU A 67 17.54 -18.99 20.31
C LEU A 67 17.64 -17.71 21.12
N THR A 68 18.68 -16.92 20.84
CA THR A 68 18.81 -15.54 21.29
C THR A 68 17.83 -14.62 20.56
N GLU A 69 17.58 -13.44 21.11
CA GLU A 69 16.73 -12.42 20.47
C GLU A 69 17.23 -12.04 19.07
N MET A 70 18.55 -11.98 18.88
CA MET A 70 19.15 -11.62 17.59
C MET A 70 19.08 -12.72 16.55
N GLU A 71 19.31 -13.98 16.94
CA GLU A 71 19.10 -15.14 16.04
C GLU A 71 17.65 -15.19 15.51
N ILE A 72 16.69 -14.70 16.28
CA ILE A 72 15.30 -14.59 15.85
C ILE A 72 15.13 -13.51 14.78
N TYR A 73 15.66 -12.30 15.00
CA TYR A 73 15.55 -11.22 14.02
C TYR A 73 16.29 -11.52 12.71
N GLU A 74 17.45 -12.17 12.77
CA GLU A 74 18.19 -12.65 11.59
C GLU A 74 17.31 -13.57 10.73
N GLU A 75 16.63 -14.55 11.35
CA GLU A 75 15.72 -15.45 10.63
C GLU A 75 14.49 -14.73 10.08
N ILE A 76 13.97 -13.70 10.77
CA ILE A 76 12.87 -12.86 10.26
C ILE A 76 13.29 -12.15 8.97
N TYR A 77 14.43 -11.44 8.99
CA TYR A 77 14.91 -10.68 7.84
C TYR A 77 15.30 -11.59 6.67
N LYS A 78 15.87 -12.76 6.95
CA LYS A 78 16.22 -13.74 5.93
C LYS A 78 15.01 -14.22 5.13
N LYS A 79 13.82 -14.32 5.72
CA LYS A 79 12.60 -14.73 4.99
C LYS A 79 12.11 -13.73 3.96
N VAL A 80 12.38 -12.44 4.17
CA VAL A 80 12.07 -11.40 3.19
C VAL A 80 13.25 -11.15 2.24
N GLY A 81 14.24 -12.05 2.24
CA GLY A 81 15.39 -12.00 1.34
C GLY A 81 16.51 -11.07 1.79
N ILE A 82 16.53 -10.64 3.06
CA ILE A 82 17.55 -9.73 3.60
C ILE A 82 18.57 -10.52 4.42
N ASP A 83 19.81 -10.55 3.96
CA ASP A 83 20.95 -11.09 4.69
C ASP A 83 21.64 -9.98 5.50
N LEU A 84 21.45 -9.99 6.82
CA LEU A 84 21.97 -8.94 7.69
C LEU A 84 23.51 -8.89 7.74
N GLU A 85 24.19 -10.02 7.57
CA GLU A 85 25.67 -10.06 7.55
C GLU A 85 26.20 -9.40 6.27
N GLU A 86 25.57 -9.67 5.13
CA GLU A 86 25.91 -9.02 3.87
C GLU A 86 25.58 -7.52 3.92
N GLU A 87 24.46 -7.13 4.54
CA GLU A 87 24.11 -5.72 4.72
C GLU A 87 25.12 -4.96 5.60
N VAL A 88 25.75 -5.62 6.57
CA VAL A 88 26.90 -5.08 7.32
C VAL A 88 28.14 -4.96 6.43
N ARG A 89 28.43 -5.97 5.61
CA ARG A 89 29.56 -5.96 4.66
C ARG A 89 29.44 -4.80 3.65
N LEU A 90 28.21 -4.53 3.19
CA LEU A 90 27.85 -3.42 2.31
C LEU A 90 27.80 -2.06 3.04
N ARG A 91 28.06 -2.04 4.35
CA ARG A 91 28.01 -0.84 5.22
C ARG A 91 26.64 -0.16 5.25
N ARG A 92 25.58 -0.90 4.94
CA ARG A 92 24.19 -0.43 5.08
C ARG A 92 23.68 -0.63 6.51
N LEU A 93 24.25 -1.59 7.22
CA LEU A 93 24.11 -1.76 8.67
C LEU A 93 25.45 -1.55 9.41
N SER A 94 25.38 -1.19 10.67
CA SER A 94 26.50 -1.22 11.62
C SER A 94 26.15 -2.09 12.83
N VAL A 95 27.14 -2.74 13.44
CA VAL A 95 26.94 -3.61 14.60
C VAL A 95 27.49 -2.94 15.85
N LYS A 96 26.65 -2.79 16.88
CA LYS A 96 27.03 -2.27 18.21
C LYS A 96 26.32 -3.07 19.29
N ASP A 97 27.05 -3.53 20.30
CA ASP A 97 26.51 -4.31 21.42
C ASP A 97 25.66 -5.52 20.97
N GLY A 98 26.08 -6.17 19.88
CA GLY A 98 25.38 -7.33 19.30
C GLY A 98 24.10 -7.00 18.51
N LYS A 99 23.78 -5.72 18.27
CA LYS A 99 22.59 -5.29 17.51
C LYS A 99 22.98 -4.62 16.21
N TYR A 100 22.10 -4.72 15.21
CA TYR A 100 22.26 -4.07 13.91
C TYR A 100 21.54 -2.70 13.91
N TYR A 101 22.26 -1.68 13.46
CA TYR A 101 21.79 -0.30 13.32
C TYR A 101 21.82 0.12 11.86
N ILE A 102 20.76 0.80 11.43
CA ILE A 102 20.55 1.20 10.04
C ILE A 102 21.39 2.43 9.72
N ASN A 103 22.25 2.33 8.70
CA ASN A 103 23.04 3.45 8.22
C ASN A 103 22.26 4.20 7.12
N PHE A 104 21.39 5.13 7.55
CA PHE A 104 20.58 5.94 6.63
C PHE A 104 21.44 6.80 5.70
N LYS A 105 21.17 6.68 4.40
CA LYS A 105 21.72 7.58 3.40
C LYS A 105 20.87 8.84 3.30
N GLU A 106 19.54 8.69 3.30
CA GLU A 106 18.57 9.78 3.31
C GLU A 106 18.27 10.19 4.76
N LYS A 107 19.01 11.18 5.26
CA LYS A 107 18.85 11.70 6.64
C LYS A 107 17.44 12.23 6.96
N LYS A 108 16.66 12.59 5.95
CA LYS A 108 15.24 12.95 6.10
C LYS A 108 14.36 11.76 6.50
N ILE A 109 14.62 10.56 5.95
CA ILE A 109 13.93 9.32 6.32
C ILE A 109 14.28 8.98 7.77
N GLU A 110 15.56 9.06 8.15
CA GLU A 110 16.01 8.84 9.53
C GLU A 110 15.25 9.72 10.53
N LYS A 111 15.14 11.03 10.25
CA LYS A 111 14.41 11.98 11.10
C LYS A 111 12.93 11.65 11.21
N GLU A 112 12.30 11.26 10.12
CA GLU A 112 10.89 10.89 10.12
C GLU A 112 10.64 9.60 10.92
N VAL A 113 11.51 8.62 10.77
CA VAL A 113 11.47 7.38 11.55
C VAL A 113 11.62 7.65 13.05
N ILE A 114 12.59 8.50 13.45
CA ILE A 114 12.75 8.92 14.84
C ILE A 114 11.49 9.65 15.33
N ARG A 115 10.91 10.53 14.52
CA ARG A 115 9.67 11.26 14.85
C ARG A 115 8.50 10.29 15.10
N VAL A 116 8.33 9.28 14.24
CA VAL A 116 7.29 8.25 14.40
C VAL A 116 7.51 7.45 15.69
N LEU A 117 8.74 6.98 15.92
CA LEU A 117 9.07 6.23 17.13
C LEU A 117 8.88 7.07 18.41
N TYR A 118 9.19 8.36 18.36
CA TYR A 118 8.94 9.29 19.47
C TYR A 118 7.45 9.41 19.80
N LYS A 119 6.57 9.47 18.78
CA LYS A 119 5.11 9.45 19.00
C LYS A 119 4.64 8.17 19.68
N TYR A 120 5.32 7.05 19.46
CA TYR A 120 5.07 5.78 20.15
C TYR A 120 5.73 5.69 21.54
N GLY A 121 6.33 6.79 22.03
CA GLY A 121 6.94 6.85 23.36
C GLY A 121 8.39 6.37 23.42
N PHE A 122 9.04 6.11 22.29
CA PHE A 122 10.43 5.67 22.24
C PHE A 122 11.38 6.86 22.00
N SER A 123 12.33 7.08 22.90
CA SER A 123 13.40 8.07 22.73
C SER A 123 14.66 7.39 22.19
N ILE A 124 14.81 7.35 20.87
CA ILE A 124 15.87 6.62 20.17
C ILE A 124 16.85 7.60 19.52
N LYS A 125 18.15 7.36 19.68
CA LYS A 125 19.23 8.16 19.07
C LYS A 125 19.75 7.56 17.76
N GLU A 126 19.75 6.24 17.68
CA GLU A 126 20.16 5.48 16.49
C GLU A 126 19.15 4.35 16.29
N ILE A 127 18.66 4.19 15.06
CA ILE A 127 17.58 3.25 14.76
C ILE A 127 18.19 1.87 14.51
N SER A 128 17.81 0.89 15.34
CA SER A 128 18.11 -0.51 15.09
C SER A 128 17.10 -1.14 14.14
N ILE A 129 17.45 -2.31 13.58
CA ILE A 129 16.47 -3.10 12.81
C ILE A 129 15.26 -3.51 13.67
N ILE A 130 15.45 -3.67 14.98
CA ILE A 130 14.36 -3.97 15.93
C ILE A 130 13.39 -2.79 16.02
N ASP A 131 13.91 -1.57 15.98
CA ASP A 131 13.08 -0.37 15.99
C ASP A 131 12.30 -0.21 14.67
N ALA A 132 12.91 -0.59 13.54
CA ALA A 132 12.23 -0.60 12.25
C ALA A 132 11.00 -1.54 12.24
N LEU A 133 11.04 -2.67 12.96
CA LEU A 133 9.91 -3.58 13.12
C LEU A 133 8.73 -2.96 13.90
N ARG A 134 8.93 -1.88 14.63
CA ARG A 134 7.85 -1.20 15.39
C ARG A 134 6.99 -0.31 14.49
N ILE A 135 7.39 -0.10 13.24
CA ILE A 135 6.76 0.86 12.34
C ILE A 135 5.83 0.13 11.37
N GLY A 136 4.54 0.36 11.56
CA GLY A 136 3.48 -0.14 10.68
C GLY A 136 3.09 0.84 9.56
N GLY A 137 3.56 2.09 9.61
CA GLY A 137 3.28 3.05 8.55
C GLY A 137 4.27 4.20 8.49
N LEU A 138 4.53 4.69 7.28
CA LEU A 138 5.40 5.83 7.00
C LEU A 138 4.75 6.78 6.02
N ASN A 139 4.89 8.08 6.28
CA ASN A 139 4.56 9.12 5.32
C ASN A 139 5.82 9.91 4.98
N LEU A 140 6.22 9.78 3.72
CA LEU A 140 7.42 10.35 3.16
C LEU A 140 7.07 11.38 2.07
N LEU A 141 5.93 12.06 2.20
CA LEU A 141 5.44 13.04 1.22
C LEU A 141 6.46 14.14 0.96
N GLY A 142 6.80 14.35 -0.30
CA GLY A 142 7.65 15.45 -0.75
C GLY A 142 9.09 15.33 -0.25
N PHE A 143 9.54 14.12 0.13
CA PHE A 143 10.87 13.94 0.67
C PHE A 143 11.94 14.06 -0.41
N ASP A 144 11.60 13.94 -1.71
CA ASP A 144 12.58 13.89 -2.80
C ASP A 144 13.57 12.72 -2.63
N ILE A 145 13.07 11.54 -2.25
CA ILE A 145 13.90 10.34 -2.02
C ILE A 145 14.62 9.96 -3.31
N LYS A 146 15.95 9.79 -3.22
CA LYS A 146 16.79 9.30 -4.31
C LYS A 146 17.29 7.89 -4.05
N ASP A 147 17.57 7.59 -2.78
CA ASP A 147 17.97 6.26 -2.34
C ASP A 147 17.00 5.74 -1.29
N SER A 148 16.24 4.71 -1.67
CA SER A 148 15.21 4.08 -0.86
C SER A 148 15.71 2.81 -0.15
N ARG A 149 17.01 2.46 -0.26
CA ARG A 149 17.53 1.17 0.21
C ARG A 149 17.24 0.90 1.68
N GLU A 150 17.34 1.91 2.55
CA GLU A 150 17.01 1.76 3.97
C GLU A 150 15.56 1.32 4.24
N LEU A 151 14.63 1.58 3.32
CA LEU A 151 13.22 1.22 3.48
C LEU A 151 13.01 -0.30 3.51
N HIS A 152 13.92 -1.11 2.95
CA HIS A 152 13.78 -2.57 2.97
C HIS A 152 13.76 -3.18 4.37
N TYR A 153 14.25 -2.46 5.40
CA TYR A 153 14.29 -2.97 6.76
C TYR A 153 12.94 -2.85 7.48
N PHE A 154 11.99 -2.09 6.94
CA PHE A 154 10.69 -1.81 7.59
C PHE A 154 9.63 -2.83 7.17
N ILE A 155 9.89 -4.11 7.45
CA ILE A 155 9.12 -5.23 6.88
C ILE A 155 7.68 -5.35 7.43
N ASN A 156 7.35 -4.55 8.45
CA ASN A 156 6.03 -4.52 9.09
C ASN A 156 5.12 -3.41 8.56
N ILE A 157 5.58 -2.69 7.53
CA ILE A 157 4.80 -1.63 6.88
C ILE A 157 3.50 -2.21 6.31
N LYS A 158 2.40 -1.57 6.72
CA LYS A 158 1.04 -1.76 6.20
C LYS A 158 0.60 -0.55 5.36
N ILE A 159 1.17 0.61 5.62
CA ILE A 159 0.81 1.87 4.95
C ILE A 159 2.09 2.61 4.58
N VAL A 160 2.26 2.95 3.30
CA VAL A 160 3.35 3.83 2.87
C VAL A 160 2.81 4.90 1.92
N GLU A 161 3.08 6.15 2.27
CA GLU A 161 2.81 7.31 1.41
C GLU A 161 4.12 7.85 0.86
N LEU A 162 4.24 7.83 -0.47
CA LEU A 162 5.40 8.26 -1.23
C LEU A 162 5.05 9.40 -2.18
N GLU A 163 3.97 10.12 -1.93
CA GLU A 163 3.56 11.27 -2.74
C GLU A 163 4.71 12.29 -2.92
N GLU A 164 4.77 12.92 -4.09
CA GLU A 164 5.78 13.94 -4.42
C GLU A 164 7.24 13.47 -4.26
N ASN A 165 7.51 12.19 -4.48
CA ASN A 165 8.88 11.63 -4.57
C ASN A 165 9.26 11.29 -6.00
N ILE A 166 9.46 12.34 -6.81
CA ILE A 166 9.69 12.23 -8.26
C ILE A 166 11.04 11.62 -8.66
N ASN A 167 11.97 11.43 -7.72
CA ASN A 167 13.34 11.00 -7.98
C ASN A 167 13.65 9.57 -7.46
N ILE A 168 12.63 8.79 -7.07
CA ILE A 168 12.84 7.37 -6.72
C ILE A 168 13.02 6.57 -8.02
N GLU A 169 14.20 6.01 -8.19
CA GLU A 169 14.52 5.16 -9.34
C GLU A 169 14.28 3.66 -9.06
N ASP A 170 14.45 3.24 -7.79
CA ASP A 170 14.30 1.85 -7.38
C ASP A 170 13.21 1.68 -6.31
N TYR A 171 12.22 0.85 -6.65
CA TYR A 171 11.07 0.49 -5.82
C TYR A 171 11.17 -0.94 -5.27
N SER A 172 12.31 -1.61 -5.42
CA SER A 172 12.54 -2.99 -4.97
C SER A 172 12.25 -3.20 -3.48
N PHE A 173 12.40 -2.17 -2.65
CA PHE A 173 12.04 -2.20 -1.22
C PHE A 173 10.57 -2.58 -0.97
N LEU A 174 9.66 -2.36 -1.93
CA LEU A 174 8.25 -2.76 -1.80
C LEU A 174 8.09 -4.28 -1.70
N ALA A 175 9.03 -5.06 -2.25
CA ALA A 175 9.05 -6.52 -2.11
C ALA A 175 9.25 -6.97 -0.65
N CYS A 176 9.84 -6.10 0.18
CA CYS A 176 10.08 -6.35 1.59
C CYS A 176 8.89 -5.97 2.47
N PHE A 177 7.75 -5.54 1.89
CA PHE A 177 6.52 -5.20 2.63
C PHE A 177 5.43 -6.27 2.46
N PRO A 178 5.60 -7.47 3.04
CA PRO A 178 4.65 -8.57 2.89
C PRO A 178 3.28 -8.28 3.53
N ASN A 179 3.13 -7.21 4.31
CA ASN A 179 1.88 -6.82 4.95
C ASN A 179 1.28 -5.52 4.41
N LEU A 180 1.78 -5.00 3.27
CA LEU A 180 1.34 -3.74 2.70
C LEU A 180 -0.15 -3.79 2.33
N LYS A 181 -0.92 -2.83 2.84
CA LYS A 181 -2.36 -2.67 2.61
C LYS A 181 -2.72 -1.40 1.86
N ILE A 182 -1.96 -0.33 2.07
CA ILE A 182 -2.20 0.97 1.44
C ILE A 182 -0.88 1.49 0.87
N LEU A 183 -0.88 1.76 -0.44
CA LEU A 183 0.23 2.37 -1.16
C LEU A 183 -0.25 3.67 -1.82
N GLY A 184 0.32 4.80 -1.41
CA GLY A 184 0.09 6.08 -2.06
C GLY A 184 1.33 6.59 -2.79
N MET A 185 1.14 6.93 -4.06
CA MET A 185 2.19 7.31 -5.01
C MET A 185 1.71 8.44 -5.93
N GLU A 186 0.95 9.37 -5.36
CA GLU A 186 0.41 10.51 -6.10
C GLU A 186 1.52 11.49 -6.47
N ASN A 187 1.38 12.21 -7.59
CA ASN A 187 2.33 13.26 -7.99
C ASN A 187 3.80 12.80 -8.16
N ASN A 188 4.03 11.58 -8.65
CA ASN A 188 5.38 10.98 -8.76
C ASN A 188 5.95 10.91 -10.18
N ASN A 189 5.30 11.53 -11.17
CA ASN A 189 5.70 11.46 -12.59
C ASN A 189 5.78 10.01 -13.16
N ILE A 190 5.05 9.06 -12.55
CA ILE A 190 5.08 7.66 -12.94
C ILE A 190 4.36 7.48 -14.28
N SER A 191 5.01 6.82 -15.25
CA SER A 191 4.36 6.36 -16.48
C SER A 191 4.38 4.85 -16.64
N ASP A 192 5.39 4.19 -16.05
CA ASP A 192 5.55 2.74 -16.04
C ASP A 192 5.18 2.17 -14.67
N LEU A 193 4.26 1.21 -14.65
CA LEU A 193 3.79 0.53 -13.45
C LEU A 193 4.51 -0.80 -13.18
N THR A 194 5.57 -1.15 -13.92
CA THR A 194 6.34 -2.39 -13.71
C THR A 194 6.81 -2.58 -12.26
N PHE A 195 7.08 -1.50 -11.53
CA PHE A 195 7.42 -1.57 -10.10
C PHE A 195 6.34 -2.23 -9.23
N LEU A 196 5.07 -2.22 -9.66
CA LEU A 196 4.00 -2.92 -8.97
C LEU A 196 4.26 -4.43 -8.91
N ALA A 197 5.15 -4.98 -9.74
CA ALA A 197 5.67 -6.34 -9.63
C ALA A 197 6.19 -6.67 -8.21
N TYR A 198 6.76 -5.69 -7.51
CA TYR A 198 7.27 -5.84 -6.14
C TYR A 198 6.18 -5.73 -5.07
N VAL A 199 5.00 -5.20 -5.39
CA VAL A 199 3.93 -4.98 -4.42
C VAL A 199 3.17 -6.28 -4.15
N ASN A 200 2.89 -6.54 -2.87
CA ASN A 200 2.06 -7.67 -2.45
C ASN A 200 0.68 -7.62 -3.11
N ILE A 201 0.26 -8.74 -3.71
CA ILE A 201 -1.04 -8.91 -4.36
C ILE A 201 -2.25 -8.77 -3.41
N ASN A 202 -2.04 -8.87 -2.09
CA ASN A 202 -3.07 -8.74 -1.05
C ASN A 202 -3.29 -7.29 -0.58
N ILE A 203 -2.81 -6.31 -1.34
CA ILE A 203 -3.01 -4.89 -1.08
C ILE A 203 -4.50 -4.50 -1.24
N ASP A 204 -4.98 -3.61 -0.38
CA ASP A 204 -6.39 -3.22 -0.34
C ASP A 204 -6.63 -1.90 -1.08
N THR A 205 -5.66 -0.97 -1.04
CA THR A 205 -5.77 0.37 -1.64
C THR A 205 -4.49 0.78 -2.36
N ILE A 206 -4.63 1.26 -3.59
CA ILE A 206 -3.55 1.88 -4.37
C ILE A 206 -4.01 3.27 -4.81
N SER A 207 -3.18 4.29 -4.54
CA SER A 207 -3.35 5.63 -5.07
C SER A 207 -2.22 6.03 -6.01
N LEU A 208 -2.58 6.31 -7.26
CA LEU A 208 -1.68 6.68 -8.34
C LEU A 208 -2.14 7.97 -9.05
N LYS A 209 -2.88 8.84 -8.35
CA LYS A 209 -3.39 10.10 -8.91
C LYS A 209 -2.27 11.01 -9.41
N ASN A 210 -2.59 11.85 -10.40
CA ASN A 210 -1.69 12.89 -10.90
C ASN A 210 -0.33 12.32 -11.34
N ASN A 211 -0.37 11.29 -12.17
CA ASN A 211 0.81 10.69 -12.78
C ASN A 211 0.69 10.76 -14.30
N LYS A 212 1.48 9.98 -15.03
CA LYS A 212 1.53 9.94 -16.49
C LYS A 212 1.23 8.53 -17.01
N ILE A 213 0.37 7.81 -16.30
CA ILE A 213 0.06 6.40 -16.56
C ILE A 213 -0.89 6.29 -17.75
N SER A 214 -0.58 5.42 -18.70
CA SER A 214 -1.46 5.09 -19.84
C SER A 214 -1.81 3.60 -19.89
N ASP A 215 -0.90 2.72 -19.47
CA ASP A 215 -1.10 1.29 -19.35
C ASP A 215 -1.30 0.87 -17.89
N ILE A 216 -2.46 0.27 -17.61
CA ILE A 216 -2.84 -0.23 -16.28
C ILE A 216 -3.01 -1.75 -16.25
N SER A 217 -2.57 -2.47 -17.28
CA SER A 217 -2.73 -3.93 -17.43
C SER A 217 -2.18 -4.73 -16.25
N ILE A 218 -1.07 -4.27 -15.64
CA ILE A 218 -0.47 -4.91 -14.47
C ILE A 218 -1.39 -4.91 -13.25
N LEU A 219 -2.39 -4.03 -13.19
CA LEU A 219 -3.33 -3.98 -12.06
C LEU A 219 -4.18 -5.26 -11.97
N SER A 220 -4.36 -5.99 -13.07
CA SER A 220 -5.16 -7.21 -13.15
C SER A 220 -4.78 -8.30 -12.16
N LYS A 221 -3.56 -8.27 -11.61
CA LYS A 221 -3.07 -9.23 -10.60
C LYS A 221 -3.58 -8.98 -9.18
N PHE A 222 -4.09 -7.77 -8.88
CA PHE A 222 -4.49 -7.36 -7.53
C PHE A 222 -5.95 -7.73 -7.25
N HIS A 223 -6.28 -9.02 -7.30
CA HIS A 223 -7.67 -9.52 -7.14
C HIS A 223 -8.35 -9.13 -5.82
N ASN A 224 -7.57 -8.70 -4.81
CA ASN A 224 -8.06 -8.26 -3.51
C ASN A 224 -8.21 -6.73 -3.39
N LEU A 225 -7.87 -5.97 -4.43
CA LEU A 225 -7.93 -4.51 -4.40
C LEU A 225 -9.38 -4.04 -4.23
N ARG A 226 -9.59 -3.17 -3.25
CA ARG A 226 -10.90 -2.60 -2.89
C ARG A 226 -11.07 -1.17 -3.34
N VAL A 227 -9.97 -0.40 -3.33
CA VAL A 227 -10.00 1.02 -3.67
C VAL A 227 -8.85 1.35 -4.60
N LEU A 228 -9.17 1.97 -5.73
CA LEU A 228 -8.19 2.35 -6.74
C LEU A 228 -8.37 3.80 -7.17
N TYR A 229 -7.30 4.57 -7.02
CA TYR A 229 -7.23 5.94 -7.53
C TYR A 229 -6.29 6.09 -8.70
N LEU A 230 -6.85 6.50 -9.83
CA LEU A 230 -6.16 6.73 -11.09
C LEU A 230 -6.50 8.10 -11.68
N SER A 231 -7.14 8.99 -10.91
CA SER A 231 -7.53 10.32 -11.38
C SER A 231 -6.34 11.10 -11.95
N ASN A 232 -6.57 11.91 -12.99
CA ASN A 232 -5.56 12.73 -13.65
C ASN A 232 -4.34 11.91 -14.12
N ASN A 233 -4.58 11.01 -15.07
CA ASN A 233 -3.56 10.23 -15.77
C ASN A 233 -3.80 10.32 -17.29
N GLN A 234 -3.20 9.43 -18.08
CA GLN A 234 -3.31 9.36 -19.54
C GLN A 234 -3.99 8.05 -19.99
N ILE A 235 -4.91 7.53 -19.17
CA ILE A 235 -5.58 6.25 -19.41
C ILE A 235 -6.67 6.44 -20.46
N ILE A 236 -6.62 5.62 -21.50
CA ILE A 236 -7.61 5.65 -22.60
C ILE A 236 -8.60 4.48 -22.49
N SER A 237 -8.21 3.39 -21.82
CA SER A 237 -8.97 2.15 -21.70
C SER A 237 -8.86 1.55 -20.31
N LEU A 238 -9.94 0.92 -19.83
CA LEU A 238 -9.98 0.21 -18.55
C LEU A 238 -9.50 -1.25 -18.65
N MET A 239 -8.90 -1.63 -19.79
CA MET A 239 -8.24 -2.92 -19.94
C MET A 239 -7.18 -3.11 -18.85
N GLY A 240 -7.26 -4.23 -18.13
CA GLY A 240 -6.45 -4.50 -16.93
C GLY A 240 -7.24 -4.49 -15.62
N LEU A 241 -8.48 -3.98 -15.61
CA LEU A 241 -9.31 -3.95 -14.40
C LEU A 241 -10.33 -5.10 -14.33
N GLU A 242 -10.46 -5.92 -15.37
CA GLU A 242 -11.53 -6.91 -15.54
C GLU A 242 -11.62 -7.93 -14.40
N ASN A 243 -10.48 -8.24 -13.77
CA ASN A 243 -10.37 -9.25 -12.72
C ASN A 243 -10.41 -8.68 -11.29
N LEU A 244 -10.66 -7.39 -11.11
CA LEU A 244 -10.73 -6.74 -9.79
C LEU A 244 -12.11 -6.91 -9.15
N LYS A 245 -12.51 -8.17 -8.92
CA LYS A 245 -13.84 -8.56 -8.43
C LYS A 245 -14.15 -8.12 -6.99
N LYS A 246 -13.21 -7.48 -6.30
CA LYS A 246 -13.40 -6.92 -4.96
C LYS A 246 -13.34 -5.39 -4.95
N LEU A 247 -13.28 -4.77 -6.12
CA LEU A 247 -13.13 -3.32 -6.26
C LEU A 247 -14.44 -2.63 -5.89
N GLU A 248 -14.42 -1.88 -4.80
CA GLU A 248 -15.57 -1.17 -4.25
C GLU A 248 -15.65 0.28 -4.72
N LYS A 249 -14.48 0.89 -4.95
CA LYS A 249 -14.38 2.28 -5.37
C LYS A 249 -13.31 2.46 -6.45
N LEU A 250 -13.69 3.13 -7.53
CA LEU A 250 -12.83 3.44 -8.65
C LEU A 250 -12.87 4.94 -8.96
N TYR A 251 -11.70 5.57 -9.01
CA TYR A 251 -11.55 6.98 -9.36
C TYR A 251 -10.69 7.12 -10.60
N ILE A 252 -11.30 7.51 -11.72
CA ILE A 252 -10.69 7.57 -13.05
C ILE A 252 -11.00 8.90 -13.77
N ASP A 253 -11.56 9.89 -13.06
CA ASP A 253 -11.74 11.26 -13.54
C ASP A 253 -10.41 11.90 -14.00
N GLY A 254 -10.48 12.88 -14.90
CA GLY A 254 -9.28 13.51 -15.46
C GLY A 254 -8.45 12.59 -16.37
N ASN A 255 -9.04 11.54 -16.95
CA ASN A 255 -8.39 10.68 -17.94
C ASN A 255 -9.05 10.80 -19.32
N PRO A 256 -8.30 10.65 -20.42
CA PRO A 256 -8.83 10.65 -21.78
C PRO A 256 -9.50 9.32 -22.17
N ILE A 257 -10.33 8.77 -21.28
CA ILE A 257 -11.01 7.47 -21.50
C ILE A 257 -12.00 7.61 -22.64
N THR A 258 -11.94 6.70 -23.61
CA THR A 258 -12.90 6.63 -24.72
C THR A 258 -14.08 5.75 -24.38
N LEU A 259 -15.17 5.89 -25.13
CA LEU A 259 -16.33 5.00 -25.01
C LEU A 259 -15.93 3.52 -25.18
N ASP A 260 -15.09 3.20 -26.16
CA ASP A 260 -14.55 1.85 -26.35
C ASP A 260 -13.70 1.38 -25.17
N GLY A 261 -12.98 2.31 -24.53
CA GLY A 261 -12.20 2.04 -23.33
C GLY A 261 -13.04 1.66 -22.10
N LEU A 262 -14.32 2.06 -22.08
CA LEU A 262 -15.24 1.75 -20.99
C LEU A 262 -15.83 0.34 -21.05
N ARG A 263 -15.79 -0.35 -22.20
CA ARG A 263 -16.39 -1.70 -22.33
C ARG A 263 -15.92 -2.73 -21.29
N TYR A 264 -14.74 -2.51 -20.71
CA TYR A 264 -14.17 -3.37 -19.67
C TYR A 264 -14.79 -3.17 -18.29
N ILE A 265 -15.56 -2.09 -18.08
CA ILE A 265 -16.26 -1.83 -16.82
C ILE A 265 -17.39 -2.83 -16.58
N GLU A 266 -17.95 -3.43 -17.64
CA GLU A 266 -18.97 -4.47 -17.54
C GLU A 266 -18.54 -5.59 -16.60
N GLN A 267 -17.28 -6.02 -16.69
CA GLN A 267 -16.75 -7.08 -15.84
C GLN A 267 -16.59 -6.66 -14.37
N LEU A 268 -16.34 -5.37 -14.11
CA LEU A 268 -16.33 -4.82 -12.76
C LEU A 268 -17.75 -4.72 -12.18
N CYS A 269 -18.71 -4.37 -13.02
CA CYS A 269 -20.12 -4.28 -12.66
C CYS A 269 -20.72 -5.63 -12.24
N PHE A 270 -20.27 -6.75 -12.84
CA PHE A 270 -20.63 -8.10 -12.37
C PHE A 270 -20.03 -8.48 -11.01
N SER A 271 -19.16 -7.66 -10.42
CA SER A 271 -18.62 -7.97 -9.09
C SER A 271 -19.59 -7.72 -7.94
N GLU A 272 -20.74 -7.06 -8.20
CA GLU A 272 -21.78 -6.67 -7.22
C GLU A 272 -21.29 -5.77 -6.07
N VAL A 273 -19.99 -5.46 -6.00
CA VAL A 273 -19.40 -4.70 -4.90
C VAL A 273 -18.91 -3.31 -5.30
N LEU A 274 -18.80 -3.01 -6.61
CA LEU A 274 -18.41 -1.68 -7.09
C LEU A 274 -19.57 -0.70 -6.91
N TRP A 275 -19.60 0.00 -5.76
CA TRP A 275 -20.68 0.92 -5.43
C TRP A 275 -20.34 2.39 -5.67
N LYS A 276 -19.07 2.73 -5.95
CA LYS A 276 -18.65 4.11 -6.22
C LYS A 276 -17.71 4.23 -7.43
N LEU A 277 -18.09 5.08 -8.37
CA LEU A 277 -17.29 5.43 -9.55
C LEU A 277 -17.14 6.95 -9.69
N HIS A 278 -15.93 7.44 -9.91
CA HIS A 278 -15.65 8.82 -10.31
C HIS A 278 -15.08 8.83 -11.73
N ILE A 279 -15.71 9.54 -12.65
CA ILE A 279 -15.37 9.54 -14.08
C ILE A 279 -15.77 10.87 -14.75
N ASP A 280 -15.04 11.29 -15.78
CA ASP A 280 -15.41 12.47 -16.58
C ASP A 280 -16.64 12.16 -17.47
N ARG A 281 -17.64 13.04 -17.50
CA ARG A 281 -18.83 12.85 -18.36
C ARG A 281 -18.46 12.74 -19.84
N LYS A 282 -17.39 13.42 -20.27
CA LYS A 282 -16.90 13.40 -21.65
C LYS A 282 -16.46 12.00 -22.13
N ALA A 283 -16.16 11.07 -21.22
CA ALA A 283 -15.82 9.69 -21.59
C ALA A 283 -16.95 8.97 -22.35
N PHE A 284 -18.19 9.46 -22.21
CA PHE A 284 -19.37 8.96 -22.89
C PHE A 284 -19.67 9.67 -24.23
N GLY A 285 -18.82 10.62 -24.67
CA GLY A 285 -18.99 11.35 -25.92
C GLY A 285 -20.35 12.06 -26.04
N GLU A 286 -20.96 12.03 -27.23
CA GLU A 286 -22.29 12.62 -27.48
C GLU A 286 -23.41 11.94 -26.66
N TYR A 287 -23.21 10.66 -26.28
CA TYR A 287 -24.14 9.92 -25.43
C TYR A 287 -24.12 10.39 -23.97
N GLY A 288 -23.09 11.12 -23.53
CA GLY A 288 -22.96 11.58 -22.14
C GLY A 288 -24.12 12.46 -21.67
N LYS A 289 -24.80 13.17 -22.58
CA LYS A 289 -26.03 13.95 -22.28
C LYS A 289 -27.30 13.10 -22.21
N HIS A 290 -27.24 11.90 -22.78
CA HIS A 290 -28.33 10.91 -22.86
C HIS A 290 -28.02 9.63 -22.08
N PHE A 291 -27.09 9.69 -21.11
CA PHE A 291 -26.63 8.55 -20.30
C PHE A 291 -27.77 7.71 -19.69
N ALA A 292 -28.92 8.33 -19.42
CA ALA A 292 -30.16 7.66 -19.00
C ALA A 292 -30.68 6.59 -19.97
N LEU A 293 -30.15 6.49 -21.20
CA LEU A 293 -30.58 5.53 -22.22
C LEU A 293 -29.84 4.18 -22.17
N TYR A 294 -28.76 4.03 -21.38
CA TYR A 294 -28.04 2.75 -21.23
C TYR A 294 -27.81 2.38 -19.76
N PRO A 295 -28.88 2.21 -18.96
CA PRO A 295 -28.76 1.83 -17.56
C PRO A 295 -28.02 0.49 -17.38
N GLU A 296 -28.17 -0.46 -18.30
CA GLU A 296 -27.62 -1.84 -18.25
C GLU A 296 -26.14 -1.97 -17.88
N TYR A 297 -25.28 -1.05 -18.31
CA TYR A 297 -23.85 -1.11 -18.03
C TYR A 297 -23.47 -0.65 -16.62
N PHE A 298 -24.36 0.09 -15.95
CA PHE A 298 -24.10 0.74 -14.67
C PHE A 298 -25.14 0.44 -13.59
N GLN A 299 -26.10 -0.47 -13.85
CA GLN A 299 -27.15 -0.89 -12.89
C GLN A 299 -26.60 -1.47 -11.58
N TRP A 300 -25.30 -1.68 -11.49
CA TRP A 300 -24.62 -2.34 -10.38
C TRP A 300 -23.81 -1.33 -9.55
N VAL A 301 -23.67 -0.10 -10.05
CA VAL A 301 -22.95 0.96 -9.36
C VAL A 301 -23.94 1.83 -8.61
N ASP A 302 -23.90 1.81 -7.28
CA ASP A 302 -24.82 2.63 -6.46
C ASP A 302 -24.70 4.12 -6.77
N ARG A 303 -23.46 4.60 -6.99
CA ARG A 303 -23.16 6.02 -7.16
C ARG A 303 -22.10 6.27 -8.22
N ILE A 304 -22.44 7.11 -9.19
CA ILE A 304 -21.50 7.64 -10.17
C ILE A 304 -21.38 9.15 -9.98
N TYR A 305 -20.13 9.61 -9.82
CA TYR A 305 -19.77 11.01 -9.78
C TYR A 305 -19.20 11.41 -11.14
N PHE A 306 -19.96 12.20 -11.89
CA PHE A 306 -19.58 12.72 -13.18
C PHE A 306 -18.89 14.06 -13.01
N TYR A 307 -17.65 14.15 -13.48
CA TYR A 307 -16.89 15.40 -13.56
C TYR A 307 -17.20 16.06 -14.90
N GLU A 308 -17.74 17.27 -14.83
CA GLU A 308 -18.15 18.07 -15.99
C GLU A 308 -17.00 18.97 -16.47
N ASP A 309 -17.02 19.37 -17.74
CA ASP A 309 -15.98 20.22 -18.33
C ASP A 309 -15.88 21.62 -17.67
N ASP A 310 -16.96 22.07 -17.02
CA ASP A 310 -17.00 23.33 -16.27
C ASP A 310 -16.56 23.20 -14.79
N GLY A 311 -16.07 22.02 -14.40
CA GLY A 311 -15.59 21.72 -13.05
C GLY A 311 -16.69 21.36 -12.06
N ARG A 312 -17.96 21.33 -12.46
CA ARG A 312 -19.04 20.79 -11.60
C ARG A 312 -18.92 19.28 -11.48
N VAL A 313 -19.43 18.75 -10.38
CA VAL A 313 -19.60 17.30 -10.17
C VAL A 313 -21.09 17.02 -10.05
N THR A 314 -21.62 16.19 -10.93
CA THR A 314 -23.00 15.69 -10.85
C THR A 314 -23.02 14.26 -10.33
N GLU A 315 -24.00 13.92 -9.50
CA GLU A 315 -24.17 12.58 -8.94
C GLU A 315 -25.32 11.87 -9.65
N TRP A 316 -25.08 10.66 -10.13
CA TRP A 316 -26.13 9.70 -10.50
C TRP A 316 -26.21 8.62 -9.43
N ARG A 317 -27.45 8.25 -9.08
CA ARG A 317 -27.76 7.20 -8.12
C ARG A 317 -28.62 6.15 -8.78
N ASN A 318 -28.32 4.90 -8.46
CA ASN A 318 -29.18 3.78 -8.78
C ASN A 318 -30.31 3.73 -7.72
N GLU A 319 -31.49 4.27 -8.05
CA GLU A 319 -32.68 4.34 -7.17
C GLU A 319 -33.74 3.28 -7.51
#